data_AF-A0A3P3Q3A7-F1
#
_entry.id   AF-A0A3P3Q3A7-F1
#
_cell.length_a   1.000
_cell.length_b   1.000
_cell.length_c   1.000
_cell.angle_alpha   90.00
_cell.angle_beta   90.00
_cell.angle_gamma   90.00
#
_symmetry.space_group_name_H-M   'P 1'
#
loop_
_entity.id
_entity.type
_entity.pdbx_description
1 polymer ?
#
loop_
_entity_poly.entity_id
_entity_poly.type
_entity_poly.pdbx_seq_one_letter_code
_entity_poly.pdbx_strand_id
1 'polypeptide(L)'
;MRPLNEWLLALQVKDIASLVAWAVGAISIIIEFNKKIPLHPLSHVFRWMGSILNRETLEKLDEIALQSAQVKEEVKDISDRLTRFEEETNDKRAVDMRNQIIDFSENLRLGKEYSVKQFESALGVVSRYYDHCERHNIRNHYIDGETEFIKEKFREVKERK
;
A
#
# COMPACT_ATOMS: atom_id res chain seq x y z
N MET A 1 4.49 -62.26 -38.91
CA MET A 1 3.67 -61.40 -39.79
C MET A 1 2.36 -60.97 -39.09
N ARG A 2 2.43 -60.23 -37.97
CA ARG A 2 1.26 -59.62 -37.30
C ARG A 2 1.29 -58.10 -37.09
N PRO A 3 2.45 -57.40 -36.95
CA PRO A 3 2.43 -55.96 -36.68
C PRO A 3 2.11 -55.09 -37.92
N LEU A 4 2.31 -55.62 -39.13
CA LEU A 4 2.06 -54.88 -40.37
C LEU A 4 0.55 -54.67 -40.63
N ASN A 5 -0.27 -55.66 -40.29
CA ASN A 5 -1.71 -55.63 -40.55
C ASN A 5 -2.43 -54.68 -39.56
N GLU A 6 -2.00 -54.65 -38.30
CA GLU A 6 -2.54 -53.72 -37.29
C GLU A 6 -2.18 -52.27 -37.61
N TRP A 7 -0.96 -52.02 -38.12
CA TRP A 7 -0.55 -50.69 -38.57
C TRP A 7 -1.34 -50.22 -39.79
N LEU A 8 -1.60 -51.10 -40.77
CA LEU A 8 -2.43 -50.78 -41.94
C LEU A 8 -3.89 -50.53 -41.55
N LEU A 9 -4.45 -51.34 -40.64
CA LEU A 9 -5.81 -51.13 -40.11
C LEU A 9 -5.89 -49.82 -39.34
N ALA A 10 -4.90 -49.46 -38.53
CA ALA A 10 -4.85 -48.19 -37.83
C ALA A 10 -4.75 -46.99 -38.79
N LEU A 11 -4.01 -47.14 -39.90
CA LEU A 11 -3.93 -46.13 -40.96
C LEU A 11 -5.31 -45.95 -41.62
N GLN A 12 -5.95 -47.04 -42.02
CA GLN A 12 -7.28 -47.03 -42.63
C GLN A 12 -8.36 -46.49 -41.69
N VAL A 13 -8.33 -46.85 -40.41
CA VAL A 13 -9.27 -46.32 -39.40
C VAL A 13 -9.06 -44.83 -39.21
N LYS A 14 -7.81 -44.34 -39.19
CA LYS A 14 -7.51 -42.90 -39.14
C LYS A 14 -8.02 -42.17 -40.38
N ASP A 15 -7.84 -42.74 -41.56
CA ASP A 15 -8.29 -42.16 -42.82
C ASP A 15 -9.82 -42.11 -42.90
N ILE A 16 -10.51 -43.18 -42.47
CA ILE A 16 -11.97 -43.24 -42.39
C ILE A 16 -12.49 -42.24 -41.34
N ALA A 17 -11.89 -42.20 -40.15
CA ALA A 17 -12.27 -41.25 -39.12
C ALA A 17 -12.06 -39.79 -39.56
N SER A 18 -10.95 -39.51 -40.24
CA SER A 18 -10.65 -38.21 -40.84
C SER A 18 -11.70 -37.84 -41.89
N LEU A 19 -12.04 -38.75 -42.80
CA LEU A 19 -13.06 -38.53 -43.82
C LEU A 19 -14.44 -38.28 -43.22
N VAL A 20 -14.82 -39.05 -42.20
CA VAL A 20 -16.05 -38.84 -41.44
C VAL A 20 -16.04 -37.47 -40.75
N ALA A 21 -14.92 -37.08 -40.14
CA ALA A 21 -14.78 -35.77 -39.51
C ALA A 21 -14.91 -34.61 -40.53
N TRP A 22 -14.28 -34.73 -41.70
CA TRP A 22 -14.43 -33.76 -42.78
C TRP A 22 -15.85 -33.69 -43.34
N ALA A 23 -16.51 -34.85 -43.51
CA ALA A 23 -17.90 -34.91 -43.96
C ALA A 23 -18.86 -34.27 -42.94
N VAL A 24 -18.72 -34.58 -41.65
CA VAL A 24 -19.51 -33.99 -40.57
C VAL A 24 -19.24 -32.48 -40.48
N GLY A 25 -17.99 -32.04 -40.61
CA GLY A 25 -17.63 -30.63 -40.64
C GLY A 25 -18.26 -29.87 -41.81
N ALA A 26 -18.16 -30.43 -43.02
CA ALA A 26 -18.76 -29.84 -44.22
C ALA A 26 -20.29 -29.76 -44.11
N ILE A 27 -20.95 -30.82 -43.65
CA ILE A 27 -22.40 -30.85 -43.41
C ILE A 27 -22.79 -29.80 -42.36
N SER A 28 -22.01 -29.66 -41.29
CA SER A 28 -22.28 -28.68 -40.23
C SER A 28 -22.22 -27.24 -40.75
N ILE A 29 -21.26 -26.92 -41.62
CA ILE A 29 -21.16 -25.61 -42.29
C ILE A 29 -22.37 -25.38 -43.20
N ILE A 30 -22.77 -26.38 -43.99
CA ILE A 30 -23.91 -26.25 -44.91
C ILE A 30 -25.22 -26.03 -44.14
N ILE A 31 -25.42 -26.75 -43.04
CA ILE A 31 -26.59 -26.60 -42.17
C ILE A 31 -26.61 -25.23 -41.50
N GLU A 32 -25.46 -24.73 -41.02
CA GLU A 32 -25.35 -23.44 -40.33
C GLU A 32 -25.86 -22.25 -41.17
N PHE A 33 -25.56 -22.23 -42.48
CA PHE A 33 -25.94 -21.13 -43.38
C PHE A 33 -27.27 -21.34 -44.11
N ASN A 34 -27.97 -22.46 -43.85
CA ASN A 34 -29.24 -22.76 -44.50
C ASN A 34 -30.44 -22.18 -43.72
N LYS A 35 -31.06 -21.12 -44.27
CA LYS A 35 -32.23 -20.44 -43.67
C LYS A 35 -33.48 -21.33 -43.46
N LYS A 36 -33.55 -22.50 -44.10
CA LYS A 36 -34.72 -23.41 -44.00
C LYS A 36 -34.60 -24.44 -42.87
N ILE A 37 -33.41 -24.60 -42.28
CA ILE A 37 -33.14 -25.56 -41.22
C ILE A 37 -32.90 -24.77 -39.93
N PRO A 38 -33.72 -24.92 -38.88
CA PRO A 38 -33.61 -24.12 -37.65
C PRO A 38 -32.48 -24.57 -36.70
N LEU A 39 -31.48 -25.30 -37.22
CA LEU A 39 -30.39 -25.88 -36.43
C LEU A 39 -29.08 -25.20 -36.82
N HIS A 40 -28.40 -24.59 -35.85
CA HIS A 40 -27.14 -23.87 -36.03
C HIS A 40 -26.03 -24.48 -35.16
N PRO A 41 -25.49 -25.66 -35.55
CA PRO A 41 -24.60 -26.46 -34.70
C PRO A 41 -23.28 -25.74 -34.39
N LEU A 42 -22.72 -24.99 -35.33
CA LEU A 42 -21.47 -24.25 -35.10
C LEU A 42 -21.72 -23.08 -34.16
N SER A 43 -22.81 -22.33 -34.35
CA SER A 43 -23.21 -21.25 -33.44
C SER A 43 -23.39 -21.73 -32.01
N HIS A 44 -23.99 -22.91 -31.80
CA HIS A 44 -24.12 -23.50 -30.46
C HIS A 44 -22.77 -23.83 -29.81
N VAL A 45 -21.81 -24.37 -30.57
CA VAL A 45 -20.46 -24.68 -30.08
C VAL A 45 -19.70 -23.39 -29.75
N PHE A 46 -19.73 -22.39 -30.62
CA PHE A 46 -19.11 -21.09 -30.36
C PHE A 46 -19.74 -20.37 -29.16
N ARG A 47 -21.06 -20.42 -29.02
CA ARG A 47 -21.77 -19.85 -27.86
C ARG A 47 -21.40 -20.56 -26.56
N TRP A 48 -21.25 -21.89 -26.59
CA TRP A 48 -20.81 -22.67 -25.43
C TRP A 48 -19.37 -22.33 -25.03
N MET A 49 -18.42 -22.35 -25.98
CA MET A 49 -17.02 -21.96 -25.71
C MET A 49 -16.93 -20.52 -25.21
N GLY A 50 -17.67 -19.59 -25.82
CA GLY A 50 -17.74 -18.19 -25.39
C GLY A 50 -18.33 -18.04 -23.98
N SER A 51 -19.34 -18.84 -23.63
CA SER A 51 -19.93 -18.81 -22.28
C SER A 51 -18.97 -19.30 -21.19
N ILE A 52 -18.12 -20.29 -21.48
CA ILE A 52 -17.08 -20.78 -20.56
C ILE A 52 -16.00 -19.72 -20.37
N LEU A 53 -15.47 -19.20 -21.48
CA LEU A 53 -14.44 -18.16 -21.45
C LEU A 53 -14.94 -16.90 -20.73
N ASN A 54 -16.16 -16.44 -21.01
CA ASN A 54 -16.75 -15.28 -20.37
C ASN A 54 -16.90 -15.48 -18.86
N ARG A 55 -17.31 -16.68 -18.44
CA ARG A 55 -17.44 -17.04 -17.03
C ARG A 55 -16.08 -17.04 -16.32
N GLU A 56 -15.07 -17.69 -16.90
CA GLU A 56 -13.71 -17.68 -16.32
C GLU A 56 -13.11 -16.28 -16.26
N THR A 57 -13.35 -15.43 -17.27
CA THR A 57 -12.90 -14.04 -17.23
C THR A 57 -13.63 -13.21 -16.19
N LEU A 58 -14.94 -13.42 -16.00
CA LEU A 58 -15.71 -12.74 -14.96
C LEU A 58 -15.26 -13.17 -13.57
N GLU A 59 -15.05 -14.47 -13.33
CA GLU A 59 -14.54 -15.00 -12.06
C GLU A 59 -13.16 -14.41 -11.72
N LYS A 60 -12.25 -14.31 -12.72
CA LYS A 60 -10.94 -13.68 -12.51
C LYS A 60 -11.03 -12.17 -12.28
N LEU A 61 -11.95 -11.47 -12.95
CA LEU A 61 -12.17 -10.04 -12.71
C LEU A 61 -12.73 -9.79 -11.31
N ASP A 62 -13.64 -10.63 -10.83
CA ASP A 62 -14.17 -10.57 -9.47
C ASP A 62 -13.07 -10.87 -8.44
N GLU A 63 -12.22 -11.85 -8.68
CA GLU A 63 -11.07 -12.15 -7.81
C GLU A 63 -10.08 -10.97 -7.75
N ILE A 64 -9.76 -10.38 -8.90
CA ILE A 64 -8.89 -9.19 -8.97
C ILE A 64 -9.54 -7.99 -8.26
N ALA A 65 -10.85 -7.81 -8.41
CA ALA A 65 -11.58 -6.74 -7.73
C ALA A 65 -11.56 -6.93 -6.20
N LEU A 66 -11.72 -8.16 -5.72
CA LEU A 66 -11.62 -8.51 -4.29
C LEU A 66 -10.20 -8.28 -3.75
N GLN A 67 -9.17 -8.75 -4.47
CA GLN A 67 -7.78 -8.51 -4.10
C GLN A 67 -7.43 -7.02 -4.10
N SER A 68 -7.91 -6.27 -5.09
CA SER A 68 -7.71 -4.82 -5.15
C SER A 68 -8.41 -4.10 -3.99
N ALA A 69 -9.61 -4.53 -3.60
CA ALA A 69 -10.31 -4.00 -2.44
C ALA A 69 -9.56 -4.27 -1.13
N GLN A 70 -9.05 -5.50 -0.94
CA GLN A 70 -8.24 -5.87 0.23
C GLN A 70 -6.95 -5.05 0.30
N VAL A 71 -6.20 -4.96 -0.80
CA VAL A 71 -4.98 -4.14 -0.85
C VAL A 71 -5.28 -2.67 -0.55
N LYS A 72 -6.39 -2.13 -1.05
CA LYS A 72 -6.80 -0.75 -0.75
C LYS A 72 -7.09 -0.55 0.74
N GLU A 73 -7.71 -1.54 1.38
CA GLU A 73 -7.99 -1.52 2.82
C GLU A 73 -6.69 -1.61 3.65
N GLU A 74 -5.77 -2.51 3.29
CA GLU A 74 -4.45 -2.62 3.92
C GLU A 74 -3.63 -1.35 3.79
N VAL A 75 -3.59 -0.75 2.59
CA VAL A 75 -2.90 0.53 2.35
C VAL A 75 -3.50 1.64 3.21
N LYS A 76 -4.83 1.66 3.38
CA LYS A 76 -5.50 2.62 4.25
C LYS A 76 -5.11 2.41 5.72
N ASP A 77 -5.14 1.17 6.22
CA ASP A 77 -4.72 0.87 7.60
C ASP A 77 -3.26 1.28 7.86
N ILE A 78 -2.36 0.98 6.92
CA ILE A 78 -0.95 1.39 7.01
C ILE A 78 -0.83 2.91 7.06
N SER A 79 -1.56 3.63 6.20
CA SER A 79 -1.57 5.10 6.20
C SER A 79 -2.06 5.67 7.53
N ASP A 80 -3.14 5.11 8.08
CA ASP A 80 -3.72 5.55 9.36
C ASP A 80 -2.77 5.24 10.54
N ARG A 81 -2.03 4.12 10.47
CA ARG A 81 -1.00 3.77 11.46
C ARG A 81 0.23 4.68 11.37
N LEU A 82 0.67 5.01 10.16
CA LEU A 82 1.80 5.91 9.95
C LEU A 82 1.48 7.31 10.47
N THR A 83 0.28 7.82 10.18
CA THR A 83 -0.19 9.13 10.67
C THR A 83 -0.15 9.18 12.20
N ARG A 84 -0.72 8.17 12.88
CA ARG A 84 -0.68 8.07 14.35
C ARG A 84 0.74 7.98 14.89
N PHE A 85 1.60 7.22 14.24
CA PHE A 85 3.01 7.08 14.65
C PHE A 85 3.77 8.41 14.51
N GLU A 86 3.49 9.19 13.46
CA GLU A 86 4.05 10.53 13.28
C GLU A 86 3.57 11.49 14.39
N GLU A 87 2.27 11.48 14.72
CA GLU A 87 1.71 12.26 15.83
C GLU A 87 2.38 11.91 17.16
N GLU A 88 2.46 10.62 17.52
CA GLU A 88 3.11 10.15 18.75
C GLU A 88 4.60 10.54 18.81
N THR A 89 5.30 10.46 17.67
CA THR A 89 6.72 10.83 17.57
C THR A 89 6.90 12.34 17.77
N ASN A 90 6.01 13.14 17.20
CA ASN A 90 6.03 14.59 17.34
C ASN A 90 5.77 15.02 18.79
N ASP A 91 4.79 14.40 19.45
CA ASP A 91 4.50 14.62 20.87
C ASP A 91 5.67 14.23 21.76
N LYS A 92 6.25 13.05 21.54
CA LYS A 92 7.42 12.58 22.29
C LYS A 92 8.59 13.55 22.16
N ARG A 93 8.90 14.02 20.94
CA ARG A 93 9.95 15.00 20.69
C ARG A 93 9.69 16.31 21.44
N ALA A 94 8.45 16.79 21.50
CA ALA A 94 8.10 17.97 22.28
C ALA A 94 8.33 17.75 23.79
N VAL A 95 7.95 16.59 24.33
CA VAL A 95 8.21 16.21 25.73
C VAL A 95 9.70 16.19 26.04
N ASP A 96 10.51 15.58 25.18
CA ASP A 96 11.95 15.45 25.40
C ASP A 96 12.65 16.83 25.41
N MET A 97 12.27 17.74 24.50
CA MET A 97 12.80 19.11 24.49
C MET A 97 12.36 19.90 25.72
N ARG A 98 11.09 19.76 26.13
CA ARG A 98 10.58 20.39 27.36
C ARG A 98 11.37 19.93 28.58
N ASN A 99 11.59 18.63 28.73
CA ASN A 99 12.34 18.09 29.86
C ASN A 99 13.77 18.66 29.90
N GLN A 100 14.43 18.79 28.75
CA GLN A 100 15.75 19.43 28.68
C GLN A 100 15.74 20.90 29.15
N ILE A 101 14.70 21.65 28.82
CA ILE A 101 14.54 23.05 29.25
C ILE A 101 14.33 23.11 30.77
N ILE A 102 13.43 22.27 31.30
CA ILE A 102 13.13 22.18 32.73
C ILE A 102 14.40 21.78 33.49
N ASP A 103 15.09 20.72 33.07
CA ASP A 103 16.31 20.24 33.70
C ASP A 103 17.40 21.31 33.71
N PHE A 104 17.56 22.05 32.61
CA PHE A 104 18.52 23.15 32.55
C PHE A 104 18.15 24.26 33.53
N SER A 105 16.87 24.64 33.60
CA SER A 105 16.38 25.66 34.54
C SER A 105 16.54 25.22 36.00
N GLU A 106 16.32 23.95 36.31
CA GLU A 106 16.44 23.41 37.67
C GLU A 106 17.91 23.34 38.09
N ASN A 107 18.80 22.93 37.18
CA ASN A 107 20.24 22.99 37.44
C ASN A 107 20.71 24.42 37.78
N LEU A 108 20.17 25.44 37.10
CA LEU A 108 20.46 26.85 37.44
C LEU A 108 19.95 27.22 38.84
N ARG A 109 18.75 26.76 39.24
CA ARG A 109 18.21 26.98 40.59
C ARG A 109 19.04 26.29 41.68
N LEU A 110 19.61 25.13 41.36
CA LEU A 110 20.54 24.41 42.22
C LEU A 110 21.95 25.04 42.27
N GLY A 111 22.17 26.17 41.59
CA GLY A 111 23.43 26.92 41.65
C GLY A 111 24.53 26.41 40.71
N LYS A 112 24.19 25.56 39.73
CA LYS A 112 25.16 25.10 38.74
C LYS A 112 25.53 26.23 37.79
N GLU A 113 26.83 26.47 37.65
CA GLU A 113 27.36 27.47 36.71
C GLU A 113 27.45 26.90 35.29
N TYR A 114 27.08 27.71 34.31
CA TYR A 114 27.15 27.38 32.90
C TYR A 114 27.86 28.46 32.11
N SER A 115 28.61 28.04 31.09
CA SER A 115 29.22 28.97 30.14
C SER A 115 28.18 29.61 29.22
N VAL A 116 28.51 30.78 28.66
CA VAL A 116 27.70 31.48 27.64
C VAL A 116 27.27 30.54 26.50
N LYS A 117 28.16 29.70 25.98
CA LYS A 117 27.84 28.73 24.91
C LYS A 117 26.80 27.69 25.35
N GLN A 118 26.83 27.26 26.61
CA GLN A 118 25.84 26.30 27.12
C GLN A 118 24.47 26.96 27.27
N PHE A 119 24.42 28.23 27.68
CA PHE A 119 23.18 29.01 27.64
C PHE A 119 22.64 29.19 26.23
N GLU A 120 23.48 29.55 25.26
CA GLU A 120 23.08 29.65 23.84
C GLU A 120 22.51 28.34 23.31
N SER A 121 23.12 27.20 23.68
CA SER A 121 22.58 25.88 23.34
C SER A 121 21.20 25.64 23.95
N ALA A 122 21.02 25.95 25.24
CA ALA A 122 19.73 25.81 25.92
C ALA A 122 18.64 26.72 25.31
N LEU A 123 18.96 27.98 25.01
CA LEU A 123 18.06 28.89 24.32
C LEU A 123 17.74 28.43 22.89
N GLY A 124 18.69 27.75 22.23
CA GLY A 124 18.44 27.07 20.96
C GLY A 124 17.44 25.92 21.09
N VAL A 125 17.48 25.14 22.19
CA VAL A 125 16.45 24.13 22.48
C VAL A 125 15.10 24.77 22.71
N VAL A 126 15.04 25.87 23.48
CA VAL A 126 13.82 26.66 23.69
C VAL A 126 13.20 27.11 22.37
N SER A 127 13.98 27.71 21.48
CA SER A 127 13.49 28.14 20.16
C SER A 127 12.96 26.97 19.34
N ARG A 128 13.69 25.85 19.27
CA ARG A 128 13.23 24.65 18.56
C ARG A 128 11.96 24.05 19.16
N TYR A 129 11.79 24.14 20.47
CA TYR A 129 10.58 23.67 21.14
C TYR A 129 9.36 24.46 20.69
N TYR A 130 9.42 25.80 20.74
CA TYR A 130 8.29 26.64 20.31
C TYR A 130 7.97 26.43 18.82
N ASP A 131 8.98 26.43 17.95
CA ASP A 131 8.83 26.14 16.53
C ASP A 131 8.16 24.79 16.28
N HIS A 132 8.59 23.75 17.00
CA HIS A 132 8.05 22.40 16.86
C HIS A 132 6.59 22.34 17.34
N CYS A 133 6.28 22.99 18.46
CA CYS A 133 4.92 23.07 18.97
C CYS A 133 3.99 23.82 18.00
N GLU A 134 4.44 24.94 17.43
CA GLU A 134 3.65 25.70 16.45
C GLU A 134 3.42 24.89 15.17
N ARG A 135 4.48 24.32 14.58
CA ARG A 135 4.40 23.57 13.32
C ARG A 135 3.49 22.34 13.40
N HIS A 136 3.47 21.68 14.56
CA HIS A 136 2.70 20.46 14.78
C HIS A 136 1.42 20.70 15.60
N ASN A 137 1.05 21.97 15.86
CA ASN A 137 -0.10 22.36 16.67
C ASN A 137 -0.17 21.64 18.05
N ILE A 138 0.98 21.40 18.65
CA ILE A 138 1.13 20.77 19.96
C ILE A 138 0.93 21.86 21.02
N ARG A 139 0.08 21.57 22.02
CA ARG A 139 -0.16 22.51 23.13
C ARG A 139 1.14 22.74 23.92
N ASN A 140 1.54 24.00 24.08
CA ASN A 140 2.61 24.38 24.99
C ASN A 140 2.18 24.06 26.44
N HIS A 141 3.03 23.35 27.19
CA HIS A 141 2.76 22.90 28.55
C HIS A 141 3.30 23.87 29.61
N TYR A 142 3.10 25.17 29.42
CA TYR A 142 3.44 26.23 30.39
C TYR A 142 4.94 26.34 30.75
N ILE A 143 5.85 26.18 29.78
CA ILE A 143 7.30 26.28 30.02
C ILE A 143 7.85 27.72 29.96
N ASP A 144 6.94 28.69 29.85
CA ASP A 144 7.28 30.10 29.63
C ASP A 144 8.04 30.65 30.84
N GLY A 145 7.69 30.21 32.05
CA GLY A 145 8.37 30.61 33.28
C GLY A 145 9.82 30.13 33.33
N GLU A 146 10.08 28.89 32.95
CA GLU A 146 11.41 28.29 32.83
C GLU A 146 12.23 29.02 31.77
N THR A 147 11.59 29.32 30.63
CA THR A 147 12.21 30.07 29.53
C THR A 147 12.66 31.46 29.99
N GLU A 148 11.78 32.22 30.65
CA GLU A 148 12.11 33.55 31.12
C GLU A 148 13.20 33.53 32.20
N PHE A 149 13.16 32.56 33.11
CA PHE A 149 14.20 32.38 34.11
C PHE A 149 15.58 32.09 33.49
N ILE A 150 15.64 31.23 32.47
CA ILE A 150 16.89 30.95 31.74
C ILE A 150 17.43 32.22 31.06
N LYS A 151 16.56 33.01 30.42
CA LYS A 151 16.94 34.27 29.76
C LYS A 151 17.46 35.31 30.76
N GLU A 152 16.84 35.41 31.93
CA GLU A 152 17.30 36.26 33.02
C GLU A 152 18.72 35.88 33.46
N LYS A 153 18.95 34.60 33.78
CA LYS A 153 20.28 34.11 34.19
C LYS A 153 21.34 34.26 33.10
N PHE A 154 20.95 34.12 31.84
CA PHE A 154 21.87 34.36 30.73
C PHE A 154 22.35 35.82 30.68
N ARG A 155 21.44 36.79 30.89
CA ARG A 155 21.79 38.22 30.95
C ARG A 155 22.78 38.50 32.08
N GLU A 156 22.52 37.99 33.28
CA GLU A 156 23.42 38.13 34.43
C GLU A 156 24.84 37.57 34.15
N VAL A 157 24.94 36.46 33.42
CA VAL A 157 26.24 35.85 33.07
C VAL A 157 26.95 36.65 31.98
N LYS A 158 26.20 37.22 31.05
CA LYS A 158 26.75 38.04 29.96
C LYS A 158 27.26 39.39 30.46
N GLU A 159 26.60 39.99 31.45
CA GLU A 159 26.99 41.27 32.08
C GLU A 159 28.19 41.13 33.04
N ARG A 160 28.44 39.93 33.56
CA ARG A 160 29.61 39.62 34.42
C ARG A 160 30.91 39.39 33.65
N LYS A 161 30.86 39.29 32.32
CA LYS A 161 32.02 39.09 31.45
C LYS A 161 32.37 40.36 30.71
#